data_AF-A0A2V1JY88-F1
#
_entry.id   AF-A0A2V1JY88-F1
#
_cell.length_a   1.000
_cell.length_b   1.000
_cell.length_c   1.000
_cell.angle_alpha   90.00
_cell.angle_beta   90.00
_cell.angle_gamma   90.00
#
_symmetry.space_group_name_H-M   'P 1'
#
loop_
_entity.id
_entity.type
_entity.pdbx_description
1 polymer ?
#
loop_
_entity_poly.entity_id
_entity_poly.type
_entity_poly.pdbx_seq_one_letter_code
_entity_poly.pdbx_strand_id
1 'polypeptide(L)'
;MSESKMQQGQVVISSTATSSDHITPLPGLRLTNDLVFKALFSRHLHLLSDLINAILQWPTPIAVVKVLNPDILPRHVNGKRIVMDILVRDATEALFIIEMQVRREEPWPERNVYYLARGLSEQLQAGQNYDGLRPVIGISLLAHDLFPEHPQQALWRLALRDEQTPAVCFKEALQLHIMELPKAERLGGLPPELHAWIACLLHNLDEAVMKQITHPPVQETLQHLQTLSADEKLRWAALQRDIAMLDERTALNRATRKGVEQGLAQGRAEGLQQGIQQGQEQGRQAALQTMLNQLLLRKFSHIPAPIQARIATADLPTLQQWTMQVLDAERIEDMFESPL
;
A
#
# COMPACT_ATOMS: atom_id res chain seq x y z
N MET A 1 -87.67 40.40 12.46
CA MET A 1 -87.79 38.94 12.52
C MET A 1 -86.43 38.36 12.24
N SER A 2 -85.89 37.66 13.22
CA SER A 2 -84.59 36.98 13.24
C SER A 2 -84.60 35.75 12.35
N GLU A 3 -83.55 35.50 11.58
CA GLU A 3 -83.10 34.12 11.32
C GLU A 3 -81.62 34.04 10.89
N SER A 4 -80.87 33.42 11.80
CA SER A 4 -79.61 32.68 11.79
C SER A 4 -78.63 32.70 10.60
N LYS A 5 -77.35 32.93 10.96
CA LYS A 5 -76.13 32.77 10.17
C LYS A 5 -75.72 31.29 10.02
N MET A 6 -75.25 30.88 8.83
CA MET A 6 -74.17 29.90 8.68
C MET A 6 -73.30 30.27 7.48
N GLN A 7 -72.00 30.40 7.71
CA GLN A 7 -70.97 30.79 6.76
C GLN A 7 -70.25 29.53 6.27
N GLN A 8 -70.19 29.33 4.95
CA GLN A 8 -69.52 28.20 4.30
C GLN A 8 -68.00 28.41 4.29
N GLY A 9 -67.25 27.44 4.83
CA GLY A 9 -65.81 27.31 4.63
C GLY A 9 -65.53 26.40 3.43
N GLN A 10 -64.96 26.96 2.37
CA GLN A 10 -64.58 26.23 1.16
C GLN A 10 -63.11 25.84 1.27
N VAL A 11 -62.85 24.53 1.27
CA VAL A 11 -61.51 23.92 1.29
C VAL A 11 -60.90 24.05 -0.10
N VAL A 12 -59.80 24.80 -0.21
CA VAL A 12 -58.99 24.93 -1.43
C VAL A 12 -58.06 23.71 -1.53
N ILE A 13 -58.27 22.90 -2.57
CA ILE A 13 -57.40 21.78 -2.94
C ILE A 13 -56.17 22.38 -3.65
N SER A 14 -55.05 22.44 -2.93
CA SER A 14 -53.73 22.80 -3.47
C SER A 14 -53.13 21.59 -4.19
N SER A 15 -52.83 21.75 -5.48
CA SER A 15 -52.20 20.73 -6.31
C SER A 15 -50.76 20.47 -5.85
N THR A 16 -50.49 19.24 -5.41
CA THR A 16 -49.17 18.76 -5.07
C THR A 16 -48.27 18.76 -6.31
N ALA A 17 -47.30 19.68 -6.32
CA ALA A 17 -46.19 19.68 -7.24
C ALA A 17 -45.34 18.42 -7.01
N THR A 18 -45.07 17.71 -8.10
CA THR A 18 -44.14 16.58 -8.20
C THR A 18 -42.77 16.96 -7.66
N SER A 19 -42.26 16.19 -6.70
CA SER A 19 -40.90 16.32 -6.19
C SER A 19 -39.91 16.05 -7.33
N SER A 20 -39.17 17.08 -7.72
CA SER A 20 -37.97 16.91 -8.54
C SER A 20 -36.95 16.12 -7.73
N ASP A 21 -36.61 14.92 -8.21
CA ASP A 21 -35.47 14.15 -7.74
C ASP A 21 -34.23 15.04 -7.81
N HIS A 22 -33.72 15.47 -6.65
CA HIS A 22 -32.41 16.11 -6.55
C HIS A 22 -31.34 15.03 -6.77
N ILE A 23 -31.11 14.67 -8.04
CA ILE A 23 -29.92 13.93 -8.45
C ILE A 23 -28.75 14.86 -8.16
N THR A 24 -27.95 14.52 -7.14
CA THR A 24 -26.69 15.21 -6.89
C THR A 24 -25.83 15.02 -8.14
N PRO A 25 -25.31 16.09 -8.78
CA PRO A 25 -24.52 15.95 -9.99
C PRO A 25 -23.30 15.07 -9.70
N LEU A 26 -23.02 14.08 -10.57
CA LEU A 26 -21.85 13.21 -10.33
C LEU A 26 -20.59 14.09 -10.25
N PRO A 27 -19.63 13.74 -9.38
CA PRO A 27 -18.39 14.48 -9.24
C PRO A 27 -17.62 14.57 -10.56
N GLY A 28 -16.77 15.59 -10.68
CA GLY A 28 -15.90 15.77 -11.84
C GLY A 28 -14.94 14.58 -12.03
N LEU A 29 -14.51 14.36 -13.27
CA LEU A 29 -13.56 13.28 -13.61
C LEU A 29 -12.15 13.66 -13.16
N ARG A 30 -11.56 12.89 -12.25
CA ARG A 30 -10.13 13.03 -11.90
C ARG A 30 -9.27 12.39 -12.97
N LEU A 31 -8.21 13.08 -13.41
CA LEU A 31 -7.31 12.54 -14.43
C LEU A 31 -6.44 11.37 -13.89
N THR A 32 -6.24 11.32 -12.58
CA THR A 32 -5.57 10.19 -11.90
C THR A 32 -6.40 8.90 -11.88
N ASN A 33 -7.70 8.93 -12.21
CA ASN A 33 -8.46 7.70 -12.36
C ASN A 33 -7.98 6.96 -13.62
N ASP A 34 -7.54 5.70 -13.47
CA ASP A 34 -6.96 4.85 -14.52
C ASP A 34 -7.84 4.76 -15.76
N LEU A 35 -9.17 4.65 -15.59
CA LEU A 35 -10.11 4.61 -16.71
C LEU A 35 -10.20 5.95 -17.46
N VAL A 36 -10.19 7.07 -16.73
CA VAL A 36 -10.24 8.43 -17.32
C VAL A 36 -8.92 8.72 -18.04
N PHE A 37 -7.79 8.42 -17.40
CA PHE A 37 -6.45 8.54 -17.96
C PHE A 37 -6.35 7.78 -19.28
N LYS A 38 -6.73 6.49 -19.27
CA LYS A 38 -6.76 5.64 -20.45
C LYS A 38 -7.67 6.18 -21.54
N ALA A 39 -8.89 6.60 -21.20
CA ALA A 39 -9.86 7.10 -22.18
C ALA A 39 -9.38 8.38 -22.88
N LEU A 40 -8.74 9.30 -22.15
CA LEU A 40 -8.21 10.54 -22.70
C LEU A 40 -7.01 10.28 -23.60
N PHE A 41 -5.96 9.67 -23.07
CA PHE A 41 -4.70 9.56 -23.78
C PHE A 41 -4.73 8.55 -24.93
N SER A 42 -5.63 7.55 -24.90
CA SER A 42 -5.84 6.66 -26.05
C SER A 42 -6.54 7.35 -27.24
N ARG A 43 -7.21 8.50 -27.01
CA ARG A 43 -7.89 9.29 -28.05
C ARG A 43 -7.04 10.48 -28.54
N HIS A 44 -6.11 10.95 -27.70
CA HIS A 44 -5.30 12.14 -27.96
C HIS A 44 -3.80 11.82 -27.81
N LEU A 45 -3.22 11.13 -28.80
CA LEU A 45 -1.85 10.63 -28.75
C LEU A 45 -0.78 11.73 -28.74
N HIS A 46 -1.08 12.91 -29.29
CA HIS A 46 -0.18 14.04 -29.23
C HIS A 46 -0.02 14.57 -27.80
N LEU A 47 -1.10 14.54 -26.99
CA LEU A 47 -1.05 14.88 -25.56
C LEU A 47 -0.27 13.84 -24.77
N LEU A 48 -0.43 12.55 -25.11
CA LEU A 48 0.37 11.49 -24.49
C LEU A 48 1.85 11.65 -24.84
N SER A 49 2.16 12.00 -26.09
CA SER A 49 3.53 12.26 -26.54
C SER A 49 4.15 13.43 -25.77
N ASP A 50 3.40 14.52 -25.58
CA ASP A 50 3.84 15.68 -24.80
C ASP A 50 4.13 15.30 -23.33
N LEU A 51 3.21 14.56 -22.69
CA LEU A 51 3.42 14.05 -21.34
C LEU A 51 4.68 13.16 -21.24
N ILE A 52 4.86 12.22 -22.17
CA ILE A 52 6.04 11.34 -22.21
C ILE A 52 7.32 12.18 -22.37
N ASN A 53 7.32 13.18 -23.24
CA ASN A 53 8.47 14.06 -23.45
C ASN A 53 8.79 14.91 -22.22
N ALA A 54 7.77 15.43 -21.52
CA ALA A 54 7.96 16.17 -20.28
C ALA A 54 8.57 15.30 -19.16
N ILE A 55 8.21 14.01 -19.13
CA ILE A 55 8.75 13.04 -18.16
C ILE A 55 10.19 12.67 -18.50
N LEU A 56 10.45 12.28 -19.75
CA LEU A 56 11.73 11.67 -20.15
C LEU A 56 12.82 12.69 -20.45
N GLN A 57 12.45 13.88 -20.94
CA GLN A 57 13.35 14.99 -21.28
C GLN A 57 14.52 14.55 -22.19
N TRP A 58 14.23 13.65 -23.13
CA TRP A 58 15.25 13.18 -24.07
C TRP A 58 15.56 14.23 -25.13
N PRO A 59 16.79 14.23 -25.70
CA PRO A 59 17.18 15.18 -26.73
C PRO A 59 16.33 15.08 -28.00
N THR A 60 15.82 13.89 -28.31
CA THR A 60 14.95 13.64 -29.44
C THR A 60 13.52 13.43 -28.94
N PRO A 61 12.56 14.31 -29.32
CA PRO A 61 11.17 14.15 -28.92
C PRO A 61 10.57 12.85 -29.46
N ILE A 62 9.78 12.21 -28.60
CA ILE A 62 9.02 11.01 -28.91
C ILE A 62 7.68 11.43 -29.50
N ALA A 63 7.28 10.74 -30.58
CA ALA A 63 5.96 10.85 -31.16
C ALA A 63 5.29 9.48 -31.10
N VAL A 64 4.23 9.37 -30.29
CA VAL A 64 3.40 8.16 -30.22
C VAL A 64 2.60 8.05 -31.51
N VAL A 65 2.75 6.93 -32.20
CA VAL A 65 2.10 6.70 -33.51
C VAL A 65 0.92 5.73 -33.42
N LYS A 66 0.89 4.86 -32.40
CA LYS A 66 -0.10 3.78 -32.34
C LYS A 66 -0.40 3.33 -30.92
N VAL A 67 -1.69 3.18 -30.61
CA VAL A 67 -2.18 2.43 -29.45
C VAL A 67 -2.28 0.95 -29.80
N LEU A 68 -1.73 0.10 -28.95
CA LEU A 68 -1.84 -1.35 -29.05
C LEU A 68 -2.90 -1.87 -28.08
N ASN A 69 -3.31 -3.14 -28.26
CA ASN A 69 -4.18 -3.78 -27.28
C ASN A 69 -3.40 -3.97 -25.96
N PRO A 70 -3.83 -3.34 -24.84
CA PRO A 70 -3.11 -3.45 -23.59
C PRO A 70 -3.44 -4.75 -22.82
N ASP A 71 -4.36 -5.57 -23.34
CA ASP A 71 -4.69 -6.89 -22.80
C ASP A 71 -3.88 -7.97 -23.52
N ILE A 72 -2.80 -8.40 -22.88
CA ILE A 72 -1.93 -9.47 -23.37
C ILE A 72 -2.39 -10.79 -22.76
N LEU A 73 -2.98 -11.62 -23.62
CA LEU A 73 -3.43 -12.96 -23.26
C LEU A 73 -2.24 -13.91 -23.07
N PRO A 74 -2.32 -14.83 -22.10
CA PRO A 74 -1.27 -15.82 -21.91
C PRO A 74 -1.20 -16.79 -23.09
N ARG A 75 0.02 -17.21 -23.45
CA ARG A 75 0.26 -18.22 -24.51
C ARG A 75 -0.19 -19.63 -24.12
N HIS A 76 -0.37 -19.89 -22.83
CA HIS A 76 -0.76 -21.17 -22.27
C HIS A 76 -1.88 -20.99 -21.25
N VAL A 77 -2.70 -22.02 -21.05
CA VAL A 77 -3.88 -21.98 -20.16
C VAL A 77 -3.54 -21.54 -18.73
N ASN A 78 -2.33 -21.86 -18.26
CA ASN A 78 -1.87 -21.52 -16.91
C ASN A 78 -1.03 -20.23 -16.86
N GLY A 79 -0.93 -19.49 -17.96
CA GLY A 79 -0.15 -18.24 -18.01
C GLY A 79 -0.89 -17.07 -17.38
N LYS A 80 -0.14 -16.05 -16.98
CA LYS A 80 -0.68 -14.82 -16.37
C LYS A 80 -1.18 -13.86 -17.45
N ARG A 81 -2.45 -13.47 -17.39
CA ARG A 81 -3.00 -12.35 -18.17
C ARG A 81 -2.42 -11.04 -17.68
N ILE A 82 -2.10 -10.15 -18.60
CA ILE A 82 -1.57 -8.81 -18.31
C ILE A 82 -2.54 -7.79 -18.86
N VAL A 83 -2.96 -6.87 -18.00
CA VAL A 83 -3.77 -5.72 -18.40
C VAL A 83 -2.98 -4.49 -18.01
N MET A 84 -2.61 -3.71 -19.02
CA MET A 84 -1.94 -2.42 -18.87
C MET A 84 -2.96 -1.29 -19.02
N ASP A 85 -2.66 -0.10 -18.48
CA ASP A 85 -3.48 1.07 -18.75
C ASP A 85 -3.35 1.46 -20.22
N ILE A 86 -2.14 1.82 -20.65
CA ILE A 86 -1.86 2.23 -22.02
C ILE A 86 -0.58 1.54 -22.53
N LEU A 87 -0.71 0.84 -23.66
CA LEU A 87 0.41 0.26 -24.39
C LEU A 87 0.49 0.93 -25.76
N VAL A 88 1.60 1.60 -26.07
CA VAL A 88 1.76 2.35 -27.32
C VAL A 88 3.12 2.09 -27.97
N ARG A 89 3.22 2.42 -29.26
CA ARG A 89 4.47 2.49 -30.01
C ARG A 89 4.76 3.91 -30.48
N ASP A 90 6.04 4.25 -30.53
CA ASP A 90 6.52 5.46 -31.17
C ASP A 90 6.93 5.23 -32.64
N ALA A 91 7.39 6.29 -33.29
CA ALA A 91 7.87 6.24 -34.68
C ALA A 91 9.15 5.39 -34.88
N THR A 92 9.86 5.02 -33.81
CA THR A 92 11.06 4.16 -33.85
C THR A 92 10.74 2.69 -33.57
N GLU A 93 9.45 2.35 -33.41
CA GLU A 93 8.93 1.05 -32.96
C GLU A 93 9.30 0.68 -31.52
N ALA A 94 9.79 1.64 -30.71
CA ALA A 94 9.95 1.44 -29.28
C ALA A 94 8.57 1.32 -28.61
N LEU A 95 8.46 0.41 -27.63
CA LEU A 95 7.24 0.17 -26.87
C LEU A 95 7.23 1.01 -25.61
N PHE A 96 6.09 1.65 -25.33
CA PHE A 96 5.86 2.37 -24.09
C PHE A 96 4.67 1.75 -23.34
N ILE A 97 4.90 1.42 -22.08
CA ILE A 97 3.88 0.94 -21.14
C ILE A 97 3.67 2.07 -20.15
N ILE A 98 2.51 2.73 -20.21
CA ILE A 98 2.18 3.86 -19.34
C ILE A 98 1.12 3.41 -18.34
N GLU A 99 1.41 3.53 -17.05
CA GLU A 99 0.55 3.10 -15.95
C GLU A 99 0.21 4.29 -15.03
N MET A 100 -1.07 4.50 -14.75
CA MET A 100 -1.58 5.47 -13.79
C MET A 100 -2.01 4.74 -12.52
N GLN A 101 -1.18 4.80 -11.48
CA GLN A 101 -1.37 3.97 -10.29
C GLN A 101 -1.72 4.83 -9.07
N VAL A 102 -3.01 4.93 -8.78
CA VAL A 102 -3.50 5.55 -7.54
C VAL A 102 -3.30 4.62 -6.34
N ARG A 103 -3.49 3.32 -6.55
CA ARG A 103 -3.49 2.30 -5.49
C ARG A 103 -2.09 1.81 -5.16
N ARG A 104 -1.79 1.63 -3.87
CA ARG A 104 -0.66 0.81 -3.41
C ARG A 104 -1.07 -0.66 -3.52
N GLU A 105 -0.69 -1.28 -4.63
CA GLU A 105 -0.89 -2.72 -4.82
C GLU A 105 0.44 -3.41 -4.49
N GLU A 106 0.39 -4.61 -3.90
CA GLU A 106 1.58 -5.42 -3.66
C GLU A 106 1.33 -6.84 -4.17
N PRO A 107 2.29 -7.48 -4.87
CA PRO A 107 3.64 -7.00 -5.19
C PRO A 107 3.69 -6.13 -6.46
N TRP A 108 3.95 -4.83 -6.34
CA TRP A 108 3.99 -3.89 -7.48
C TRP A 108 5.32 -3.88 -8.25
N PRO A 109 6.50 -3.88 -7.61
CA PRO A 109 7.78 -3.91 -8.33
C PRO A 109 7.90 -5.12 -9.28
N GLU A 110 7.58 -6.31 -8.79
CA GLU A 110 7.62 -7.57 -9.55
C GLU A 110 6.67 -7.53 -10.74
N ARG A 111 5.49 -6.92 -10.58
CA ARG A 111 4.53 -6.77 -11.67
C ARG A 111 5.07 -5.89 -12.80
N ASN A 112 5.69 -4.76 -12.47
CA ASN A 112 6.23 -3.86 -13.49
C ASN A 112 7.40 -4.51 -14.24
N VAL A 113 8.28 -5.21 -13.53
CA VAL A 113 9.35 -6.00 -14.16
C VAL A 113 8.77 -7.07 -15.08
N TYR A 114 7.74 -7.79 -14.65
CA TYR A 114 7.05 -8.78 -15.47
C TYR A 114 6.45 -8.16 -16.74
N TYR A 115 5.82 -6.99 -16.64
CA TYR A 115 5.21 -6.28 -17.76
C TYR A 115 6.25 -5.87 -18.81
N LEU A 116 7.38 -5.30 -18.38
CA LEU A 116 8.50 -4.96 -19.24
C LEU A 116 9.08 -6.19 -19.96
N ALA A 117 9.37 -7.24 -19.21
CA ALA A 117 9.92 -8.48 -19.75
C ALA A 117 8.97 -9.12 -20.77
N ARG A 118 7.65 -9.08 -20.50
CA ARG A 118 6.63 -9.60 -21.42
C ARG A 118 6.54 -8.76 -22.69
N GLY A 119 6.50 -7.44 -22.57
CA GLY A 119 6.54 -6.52 -23.70
C GLY A 119 7.75 -6.74 -24.61
N LEU A 120 8.92 -7.07 -24.04
CA LEU A 120 10.11 -7.39 -24.82
C LEU A 120 10.01 -8.78 -25.48
N SER A 121 9.60 -9.79 -24.72
CA SER A 121 9.53 -11.19 -25.19
C SER A 121 8.52 -11.42 -26.30
N GLU A 122 7.53 -10.54 -26.46
CA GLU A 122 6.46 -10.69 -27.44
C GLU A 122 6.75 -10.01 -28.78
N GLN A 123 7.86 -9.28 -28.90
CA GLN A 123 8.22 -8.60 -30.14
C GLN A 123 8.63 -9.56 -31.25
N LEU A 124 9.25 -10.69 -30.89
CA LEU A 124 9.83 -11.63 -31.84
C LEU A 124 9.07 -12.95 -31.91
N GLN A 125 9.05 -13.52 -33.11
CA GLN A 125 8.57 -14.85 -33.46
C GLN A 125 9.74 -15.81 -33.75
N ALA A 126 9.46 -17.11 -33.75
CA ALA A 126 10.45 -18.14 -34.05
C ALA A 126 11.11 -17.88 -35.42
N GLY A 127 12.45 -17.91 -35.47
CA GLY A 127 13.24 -17.67 -36.67
C GLY A 127 13.61 -16.21 -36.95
N GLN A 128 13.10 -15.24 -36.18
CA GLN A 128 13.50 -13.83 -36.31
C GLN A 128 14.82 -13.55 -35.57
N ASN A 129 15.60 -12.59 -36.08
CA ASN A 129 16.87 -12.17 -35.46
C ASN A 129 16.61 -11.22 -34.27
N TYR A 130 17.40 -11.37 -33.20
CA TYR A 130 17.40 -10.52 -32.01
C TYR A 130 17.72 -9.04 -32.30
N ASP A 131 18.40 -8.73 -33.41
CA ASP A 131 18.62 -7.34 -33.84
C ASP A 131 17.33 -6.57 -34.15
N GLY A 132 16.21 -7.29 -34.33
CA GLY A 132 14.88 -6.69 -34.48
C GLY A 132 14.26 -6.20 -33.17
N LEU A 133 14.85 -6.50 -32.01
CA LEU A 133 14.32 -6.04 -30.72
C LEU A 133 14.38 -4.52 -30.60
N ARG A 134 13.26 -3.95 -30.17
CA ARG A 134 13.09 -2.53 -29.87
C ARG A 134 13.02 -2.30 -28.36
N PRO A 135 13.47 -1.14 -27.86
CA PRO A 135 13.38 -0.82 -26.45
C PRO A 135 11.94 -0.91 -25.91
N VAL A 136 11.81 -1.31 -24.64
CA VAL A 136 10.56 -1.26 -23.88
C VAL A 136 10.73 -0.33 -22.69
N ILE A 137 9.94 0.72 -22.66
CA ILE A 137 9.98 1.77 -21.65
C ILE A 137 8.69 1.74 -20.85
N GLY A 138 8.80 1.44 -19.57
CA GLY A 138 7.71 1.59 -18.60
C GLY A 138 7.74 3.00 -18.02
N ILE A 139 6.58 3.63 -17.92
CA ILE A 139 6.38 4.91 -17.24
C ILE A 139 5.24 4.74 -16.26
N SER A 140 5.54 4.82 -14.98
CA SER A 140 4.57 4.62 -13.91
C SER A 140 4.39 5.91 -13.12
N LEU A 141 3.18 6.46 -13.20
CA LEU A 141 2.75 7.66 -12.49
C LEU A 141 2.04 7.23 -11.20
N LEU A 142 2.66 7.48 -10.05
CA LEU A 142 2.17 7.04 -8.76
C LEU A 142 1.54 8.21 -8.00
N ALA A 143 0.28 8.06 -7.59
CA ALA A 143 -0.38 9.04 -6.71
C ALA A 143 -0.02 8.82 -5.22
N HIS A 144 1.11 8.18 -4.94
CA HIS A 144 1.59 7.86 -3.60
C HIS A 144 3.12 7.71 -3.59
N ASP A 145 3.70 7.79 -2.39
CA ASP A 145 5.13 7.58 -2.19
C ASP A 145 5.42 6.06 -2.14
N LEU A 146 6.22 5.57 -3.10
CA LEU A 146 6.71 4.19 -3.18
C LEU A 146 7.96 4.01 -2.31
N PHE A 147 8.85 5.01 -2.27
CA PHE A 147 10.11 5.00 -1.52
C PHE A 147 10.10 6.09 -0.45
N PRO A 148 9.33 5.93 0.65
CA PRO A 148 9.24 6.94 1.71
C PRO A 148 10.57 7.22 2.41
N GLU A 149 11.49 6.26 2.41
CA GLU A 149 12.86 6.35 2.94
C GLU A 149 13.77 7.28 2.11
N HIS A 150 13.36 7.62 0.89
CA HIS A 150 14.06 8.54 0.00
C HIS A 150 13.22 9.81 -0.25
N PRO A 151 13.07 10.71 0.74
CA PRO A 151 12.16 11.86 0.65
C PRO A 151 12.60 12.95 -0.33
N GLN A 152 13.88 12.98 -0.70
CA GLN A 152 14.47 14.00 -1.59
C GLN A 152 14.47 13.61 -3.07
N GLN A 153 13.89 12.45 -3.43
CA GLN A 153 13.85 11.96 -4.79
C GLN A 153 12.47 11.41 -5.12
N ALA A 154 11.88 11.90 -6.21
CA ALA A 154 10.54 11.49 -6.69
C ALA A 154 10.53 10.92 -8.11
N LEU A 155 11.60 11.15 -8.88
CA LEU A 155 11.76 10.64 -10.24
C LEU A 155 12.84 9.57 -10.21
N TRP A 156 12.50 8.38 -10.72
CA TRP A 156 13.35 7.22 -10.70
C TRP A 156 13.51 6.67 -12.11
N ARG A 157 14.75 6.41 -12.52
CA ARG A 157 15.06 5.71 -13.77
C ARG A 157 15.80 4.43 -13.44
N LEU A 158 15.14 3.29 -13.62
CA LEU A 158 15.70 1.97 -13.44
C LEU A 158 16.01 1.37 -14.81
N ALA A 159 17.26 0.98 -15.03
CA ALA A 159 17.74 0.40 -16.28
C ALA A 159 18.84 -0.64 -15.99
N LEU A 160 19.05 -1.56 -16.92
CA LEU A 160 20.14 -2.55 -16.80
C LEU A 160 21.49 -1.86 -17.04
N ARG A 161 22.23 -1.64 -15.95
CA ARG A 161 23.51 -0.94 -15.92
C ARG A 161 24.53 -1.79 -15.16
N ASP A 162 25.80 -1.60 -15.49
CA ASP A 162 26.89 -2.17 -14.69
C ASP A 162 26.90 -1.56 -13.29
N GLU A 163 27.15 -2.39 -12.27
CA GLU A 163 27.12 -1.97 -10.87
C GLU A 163 28.29 -1.05 -10.51
N GLN A 164 29.48 -1.34 -11.06
CA GLN A 164 30.71 -0.56 -10.77
C GLN A 164 30.81 0.68 -11.65
N THR A 165 30.28 0.61 -12.87
CA THR A 165 30.33 1.66 -13.89
C THR A 165 28.93 1.95 -14.42
N PRO A 166 28.08 2.70 -13.68
CA PRO A 166 26.67 2.94 -14.06
C PRO A 166 26.46 3.62 -15.43
N ALA A 167 27.50 4.24 -15.98
CA ALA A 167 27.49 4.79 -17.34
C ALA A 167 27.36 3.70 -18.42
N VAL A 168 27.86 2.49 -18.16
CA VAL A 168 27.71 1.34 -19.05
C VAL A 168 26.30 0.78 -18.91
N CYS A 169 25.47 1.00 -19.93
CA CYS A 169 24.09 0.52 -19.99
C CYS A 169 23.91 -0.53 -21.08
N PHE A 170 23.20 -1.61 -20.77
CA PHE A 170 23.02 -2.73 -21.69
C PHE A 170 21.88 -2.46 -22.69
N LYS A 171 22.24 -1.81 -23.80
CA LYS A 171 21.37 -1.47 -24.95
C LYS A 171 20.12 -0.63 -24.63
N GLU A 172 19.97 -0.12 -23.41
CA GLU A 172 18.77 0.60 -22.99
C GLU A 172 17.46 -0.18 -23.27
N ALA A 173 17.56 -1.52 -23.34
CA ALA A 173 16.51 -2.39 -23.88
C ALA A 173 15.26 -2.43 -23.00
N LEU A 174 15.44 -2.33 -21.68
CA LEU A 174 14.39 -2.21 -20.68
C LEU A 174 14.67 -1.00 -19.79
N GLN A 175 13.68 -0.14 -19.65
CA GLN A 175 13.74 1.00 -18.74
C GLN A 175 12.42 1.10 -17.98
N LEU A 176 12.48 1.41 -16.69
CA LEU A 176 11.33 1.76 -15.87
C LEU A 176 11.53 3.17 -15.32
N HIS A 177 10.64 4.08 -15.68
CA HIS A 177 10.57 5.43 -15.15
C HIS A 177 9.43 5.49 -14.15
N ILE A 178 9.71 5.85 -12.91
CA ILE A 178 8.69 5.95 -11.85
C ILE A 178 8.64 7.40 -11.39
N MET A 179 7.44 7.93 -11.28
CA MET A 179 7.18 9.28 -10.79
C MET A 179 6.22 9.24 -9.62
N GLU A 180 6.72 9.57 -8.43
CA GLU A 180 5.91 9.76 -7.23
C GLU A 180 5.32 11.17 -7.25
N LEU A 181 4.13 11.33 -7.87
CA LEU A 181 3.53 12.62 -8.19
C LEU A 181 3.46 13.58 -6.98
N PRO A 182 2.96 13.17 -5.78
CA PRO A 182 2.87 14.09 -4.65
C PRO A 182 4.25 14.53 -4.12
N LYS A 183 5.25 13.65 -4.24
CA LYS A 183 6.62 13.96 -3.84
C LYS A 183 7.29 14.89 -4.85
N ALA A 184 7.07 14.67 -6.15
CA ALA A 184 7.60 15.52 -7.22
C ALA A 184 7.04 16.95 -7.13
N GLU A 185 5.74 17.11 -6.87
CA GLU A 185 5.12 18.42 -6.64
C GLU A 185 5.75 19.15 -5.45
N ARG A 186 5.95 18.45 -4.32
CA ARG A 186 6.51 19.03 -3.10
C ARG A 186 7.96 19.46 -3.24
N LEU A 187 8.77 18.68 -3.96
CA LEU A 187 10.19 18.97 -4.18
C LEU A 187 10.41 20.14 -5.14
N GLY A 188 9.51 20.33 -6.11
CA GLY A 188 9.63 21.38 -7.12
C GLY A 188 10.89 21.22 -7.97
N GLY A 189 11.37 22.34 -8.54
CA GLY A 189 12.58 22.34 -9.40
C GLY A 189 12.42 21.56 -10.72
N LEU A 190 11.18 21.31 -11.13
CA LEU A 190 10.85 20.58 -12.35
C LEU A 190 10.78 21.54 -13.54
N PRO A 191 11.01 21.06 -14.77
CA PRO A 191 10.71 21.84 -15.96
C PRO A 191 9.26 22.32 -15.98
N PRO A 192 8.97 23.51 -16.54
CA PRO A 192 7.63 24.08 -16.55
C PRO A 192 6.55 23.15 -17.11
N GLU A 193 6.88 22.39 -18.17
CA GLU A 193 5.97 21.46 -18.84
C GLU A 193 5.62 20.30 -17.91
N LEU A 194 6.63 19.72 -17.24
CA LEU A 194 6.42 18.62 -16.31
C LEU A 194 5.67 19.09 -15.06
N HIS A 195 5.98 20.29 -14.56
CA HIS A 195 5.23 20.89 -13.46
C HIS A 195 3.76 21.07 -13.82
N ALA A 196 3.45 21.56 -15.02
CA ALA A 196 2.08 21.70 -15.50
C ALA A 196 1.33 20.36 -15.60
N TRP A 197 2.01 19.31 -16.08
CA TRP A 197 1.43 17.97 -16.12
C TRP A 197 1.14 17.39 -14.74
N ILE A 198 2.07 17.50 -13.79
CA ILE A 198 1.86 17.02 -12.42
C ILE A 198 0.71 17.75 -11.75
N ALA A 199 0.66 19.09 -11.89
CA ALA A 199 -0.44 19.90 -11.37
C ALA A 199 -1.79 19.47 -11.99
N CYS A 200 -1.84 19.22 -13.30
CA CYS A 200 -3.03 18.70 -13.96
C CYS A 200 -3.43 17.32 -13.41
N LEU A 201 -2.50 16.37 -13.33
CA LEU A 201 -2.80 15.01 -12.88
C LEU A 201 -3.36 15.00 -11.44
N LEU A 202 -2.77 15.78 -10.55
CA LEU A 202 -3.16 15.83 -9.13
C LEU A 202 -4.38 16.71 -8.86
N HIS A 203 -4.51 17.83 -9.58
CA HIS A 203 -5.40 18.93 -9.22
C HIS A 203 -6.32 19.40 -10.35
N ASN A 204 -6.62 18.57 -11.37
CA ASN A 204 -7.46 18.97 -12.50
C ASN A 204 -8.87 19.49 -12.15
N LEU A 205 -9.33 19.26 -10.92
CA LEU A 205 -10.62 19.75 -10.42
C LEU A 205 -10.51 21.07 -9.63
N ASP A 206 -9.29 21.55 -9.34
CA ASP A 206 -9.05 22.84 -8.70
C ASP A 206 -8.92 23.94 -9.77
N GLU A 207 -10.00 24.71 -9.95
CA GLU A 207 -10.03 25.80 -10.93
C GLU A 207 -8.97 26.88 -10.68
N ALA A 208 -8.59 27.14 -9.43
CA ALA A 208 -7.62 28.17 -9.09
C ALA A 208 -6.21 27.74 -9.50
N VAL A 209 -5.87 26.46 -9.33
CA VAL A 209 -4.62 25.88 -9.82
C VAL A 209 -4.63 25.84 -11.35
N MET A 210 -5.72 25.35 -11.96
CA MET A 210 -5.79 25.19 -13.42
C MET A 210 -5.73 26.51 -14.19
N LYS A 211 -6.24 27.62 -13.64
CA LYS A 211 -6.13 28.97 -14.24
C LYS A 211 -4.69 29.48 -14.34
N GLN A 212 -3.78 28.97 -13.53
CA GLN A 212 -2.37 29.37 -13.53
C GLN A 212 -1.54 28.60 -14.57
N ILE A 213 -2.07 27.50 -15.11
CA ILE A 213 -1.37 26.67 -16.06
C ILE A 213 -1.41 27.30 -17.47
N THR A 214 -0.24 27.56 -18.03
CA THR A 214 -0.07 28.15 -19.36
C THR A 214 0.40 27.16 -20.42
N HIS A 215 0.78 25.93 -20.03
CA HIS A 215 1.25 24.91 -20.97
C HIS A 215 0.11 24.46 -21.91
N PRO A 216 0.18 24.73 -23.23
CA PRO A 216 -0.96 24.51 -24.12
C PRO A 216 -1.48 23.07 -24.19
N PRO A 217 -0.65 22.01 -24.23
CA PRO A 217 -1.11 20.63 -24.17
C PRO A 217 -1.94 20.29 -22.91
N VAL A 218 -1.59 20.89 -21.76
CA VAL A 218 -2.36 20.71 -20.53
C VAL A 218 -3.69 21.46 -20.60
N GLN A 219 -3.71 22.68 -21.16
CA GLN A 219 -4.97 23.41 -21.38
C GLN A 219 -5.91 22.65 -22.33
N GLU A 220 -5.38 22.06 -23.40
CA GLU A 220 -6.13 21.20 -24.31
C GLU A 220 -6.67 19.95 -23.59
N THR A 221 -5.85 19.33 -22.74
CA THR A 221 -6.26 18.20 -21.90
C THR A 221 -7.46 18.53 -21.03
N LEU A 222 -7.48 19.72 -20.41
CA LEU A 222 -8.60 20.17 -19.59
C LEU A 222 -9.89 20.35 -20.41
N GLN A 223 -9.80 20.83 -21.65
CA GLN A 223 -10.95 20.92 -22.55
C GLN A 223 -11.49 19.53 -22.94
N HIS A 224 -10.60 18.57 -23.21
CA HIS A 224 -11.00 17.20 -23.49
C HIS A 224 -11.61 16.52 -22.26
N LEU A 225 -11.12 16.78 -21.05
CA LEU A 225 -11.73 16.31 -19.80
C LEU A 225 -13.15 16.83 -19.62
N GLN A 226 -13.40 18.11 -19.93
CA GLN A 226 -14.76 18.67 -19.94
C GLN A 226 -15.66 17.94 -20.93
N THR A 227 -15.14 17.64 -22.12
CA THR A 227 -15.89 16.87 -23.13
C THR A 227 -16.17 15.44 -22.67
N LEU A 228 -15.19 14.75 -22.08
CA LEU A 228 -15.35 13.41 -21.50
C LEU A 228 -16.36 13.40 -20.35
N SER A 229 -16.52 14.50 -19.63
CA SER A 229 -17.51 14.63 -18.56
C SER A 229 -18.96 14.65 -19.07
N ALA A 230 -19.19 14.73 -20.38
CA ALA A 230 -20.50 14.53 -21.00
C ALA A 230 -20.83 13.04 -21.26
N ASP A 231 -19.83 12.15 -21.22
CA ASP A 231 -20.05 10.70 -21.33
C ASP A 231 -20.49 10.14 -19.97
N GLU A 232 -21.80 9.94 -19.83
CA GLU A 232 -22.41 9.45 -18.59
C GLU A 232 -21.90 8.04 -18.21
N LYS A 233 -21.69 7.17 -19.21
CA LYS A 233 -21.21 5.81 -18.97
C LYS A 233 -19.78 5.83 -18.43
N LEU A 234 -18.91 6.66 -18.99
CA LEU A 234 -17.55 6.84 -18.49
C LEU A 234 -17.56 7.42 -17.07
N ARG A 235 -18.42 8.40 -16.79
CA ARG A 235 -18.57 8.98 -15.44
C ARG A 235 -18.98 7.97 -14.40
N TRP A 236 -19.99 7.16 -14.70
CA TRP A 236 -20.40 6.09 -13.80
C TRP A 236 -19.29 5.07 -13.60
N ALA A 237 -18.61 4.65 -14.67
CA ALA A 237 -17.50 3.71 -14.57
C ALA A 237 -16.34 4.27 -13.70
N ALA A 238 -15.97 5.53 -13.89
CA ALA A 238 -14.95 6.21 -13.10
C ALA A 238 -15.37 6.33 -11.63
N LEU A 239 -16.62 6.72 -11.35
CA LEU A 239 -17.15 6.80 -9.99
C LEU A 239 -17.15 5.43 -9.29
N GLN A 240 -17.61 4.38 -9.98
CA GLN A 240 -17.59 3.02 -9.42
C GLN A 240 -16.16 2.54 -9.16
N ARG A 241 -15.23 2.89 -10.04
CA ARG A 241 -13.81 2.61 -9.86
C ARG A 241 -13.26 3.30 -8.60
N ASP A 242 -13.58 4.58 -8.40
CA ASP A 242 -13.19 5.36 -7.22
C ASP A 242 -13.79 4.79 -5.92
N ILE A 243 -15.10 4.47 -5.92
CA ILE A 243 -15.79 3.84 -4.78
C ILE A 243 -15.14 2.51 -4.42
N ALA A 244 -14.89 1.65 -5.41
CA ALA A 244 -14.20 0.39 -5.18
C ALA A 244 -12.81 0.58 -4.57
N MET A 245 -12.08 1.66 -4.92
CA MET A 245 -10.79 1.97 -4.29
C MET A 245 -10.96 2.33 -2.81
N LEU A 246 -11.97 3.14 -2.48
CA LEU A 246 -12.26 3.58 -1.11
C LEU A 246 -12.71 2.42 -0.23
N ASP A 247 -13.58 1.55 -0.74
CA ASP A 247 -14.10 0.39 -0.02
C ASP A 247 -12.97 -0.59 0.33
N GLU A 248 -12.09 -0.87 -0.64
CA GLU A 248 -10.92 -1.72 -0.42
C GLU A 248 -9.98 -1.13 0.63
N ARG A 249 -9.65 0.16 0.54
CA ARG A 249 -8.83 0.85 1.55
C ARG A 249 -9.46 0.76 2.94
N THR A 250 -10.77 0.92 3.02
CA THR A 250 -11.53 0.83 4.27
C THR A 250 -11.49 -0.59 4.84
N ALA A 251 -11.64 -1.61 3.98
CA ALA A 251 -11.57 -3.00 4.35
C ALA A 251 -10.17 -3.39 4.87
N LEU A 252 -9.11 -2.96 4.18
CA LEU A 252 -7.72 -3.18 4.60
C LEU A 252 -7.44 -2.51 5.95
N ASN A 253 -7.82 -1.23 6.12
CA ASN A 253 -7.64 -0.54 7.41
C ASN A 253 -8.36 -1.25 8.56
N ARG A 254 -9.58 -1.76 8.31
CA ARG A 254 -10.33 -2.54 9.29
C ARG A 254 -9.64 -3.86 9.61
N ALA A 255 -9.12 -4.56 8.60
CA ALA A 255 -8.40 -5.82 8.76
C ALA A 255 -7.12 -5.61 9.59
N THR A 256 -6.32 -4.59 9.26
CA THR A 256 -5.12 -4.22 10.00
C THR A 256 -5.44 -3.89 11.46
N ARG A 257 -6.47 -3.06 11.71
CA ARG A 257 -6.86 -2.70 13.08
C ARG A 257 -7.26 -3.94 13.89
N LYS A 258 -8.10 -4.82 13.32
CA LYS A 258 -8.48 -6.09 13.97
C LYS A 258 -7.29 -6.99 14.23
N GLY A 259 -6.36 -7.11 13.28
CA GLY A 259 -5.13 -7.90 13.45
C GLY A 259 -4.26 -7.39 14.60
N VAL A 260 -4.09 -6.06 14.72
CA VAL A 260 -3.37 -5.44 15.84
C VAL A 260 -4.11 -5.66 17.15
N GLU A 261 -5.43 -5.46 17.21
CA GLU A 261 -6.24 -5.69 18.40
C GLU A 261 -6.13 -7.15 18.88
N GLN A 262 -6.22 -8.11 17.96
CA GLN A 262 -6.07 -9.54 18.24
C GLN A 262 -4.66 -9.88 18.72
N GLY A 263 -3.62 -9.39 18.04
CA GLY A 263 -2.23 -9.61 18.44
C GLY A 263 -1.92 -9.05 19.84
N LEU A 264 -2.44 -7.86 20.16
CA LEU A 264 -2.31 -7.28 21.50
C LEU A 264 -3.09 -8.06 22.55
N ALA A 265 -4.30 -8.55 22.23
CA ALA A 265 -5.09 -9.36 23.14
C ALA A 265 -4.41 -10.71 23.44
N GLN A 266 -3.92 -11.38 22.40
CA GLN A 266 -3.19 -12.63 22.53
C GLN A 266 -1.88 -12.44 23.32
N GLY A 267 -1.08 -11.42 22.97
CA GLY A 267 0.16 -11.13 23.70
C GLY A 267 -0.07 -10.79 25.18
N ARG A 268 -1.16 -10.09 25.51
CA ARG A 268 -1.55 -9.87 26.92
C ARG A 268 -1.97 -11.16 27.61
N ALA A 269 -2.75 -12.02 26.96
CA ALA A 269 -3.18 -13.29 27.53
C ALA A 269 -2.00 -14.23 27.79
N GLU A 270 -1.10 -14.36 26.83
CA GLU A 270 0.13 -15.16 26.95
C GLU A 270 1.05 -14.59 28.06
N GLY A 271 1.26 -13.28 28.07
CA GLY A 271 2.05 -12.62 29.11
C GLY A 271 1.47 -12.77 30.51
N LEU A 272 0.15 -12.68 30.66
CA LEU A 272 -0.53 -12.92 31.95
C LEU A 272 -0.38 -14.37 32.38
N GLN A 273 -0.56 -15.32 31.47
CA GLN A 273 -0.42 -16.74 31.78
C GLN A 273 1.01 -17.08 32.23
N GLN A 274 2.02 -16.57 31.52
CA GLN A 274 3.42 -16.74 31.89
C GLN A 274 3.72 -16.09 33.24
N GLY A 275 3.21 -14.88 33.49
CA GLY A 275 3.36 -14.18 34.77
C GLY A 275 2.73 -14.94 35.94
N ILE A 276 1.53 -15.51 35.76
CA ILE A 276 0.88 -16.34 36.77
C ILE A 276 1.71 -17.60 37.05
N GLN A 277 2.20 -18.29 36.01
CA GLN A 277 3.02 -19.50 36.17
C GLN A 277 4.32 -19.19 36.91
N GLN A 278 5.03 -18.13 36.52
CA GLN A 278 6.25 -17.70 37.19
C GLN A 278 5.98 -17.29 38.65
N GLY A 279 4.91 -16.55 38.91
CA GLY A 279 4.53 -16.16 40.27
C GLY A 279 4.15 -17.34 41.16
N GLN A 280 3.46 -18.35 40.61
CA GLN A 280 3.14 -19.59 41.33
C GLN A 280 4.40 -20.40 41.65
N GLU A 281 5.34 -20.49 40.71
CA GLU A 281 6.61 -21.20 40.92
C GLU A 281 7.47 -20.52 41.98
N GLN A 282 7.65 -19.19 41.88
CA GLN A 282 8.36 -18.39 42.89
C GLN A 282 7.69 -18.49 44.26
N GLY A 283 6.36 -18.46 44.31
CA GLY A 283 5.60 -18.63 45.55
C GLY A 283 5.80 -20.01 46.19
N ARG A 284 5.82 -21.08 45.38
CA ARG A 284 6.13 -22.44 45.84
C ARG A 284 7.54 -22.56 46.39
N GLN A 285 8.52 -21.99 45.69
CA GLN A 285 9.91 -21.99 46.11
C GLN A 285 10.08 -21.26 47.44
N ALA A 286 9.53 -20.05 47.57
CA ALA A 286 9.57 -19.27 48.82
C ALA A 286 8.87 -19.99 49.99
N ALA A 287 7.74 -20.67 49.73
CA ALA A 287 7.04 -21.46 50.74
C ALA A 287 7.87 -22.65 51.23
N LEU A 288 8.51 -23.40 50.32
CA LEU A 288 9.40 -24.51 50.69
C LEU A 288 10.65 -24.03 51.43
N GLN A 289 11.27 -22.93 51.00
CA GLN A 289 12.39 -22.32 51.74
C GLN A 289 11.99 -21.97 53.17
N THR A 290 10.81 -21.37 53.35
CA THR A 290 10.30 -21.01 54.67
C THR A 290 10.04 -22.24 55.54
N MET A 291 9.38 -23.26 54.97
CA MET A 291 9.10 -24.53 55.67
C MET A 291 10.39 -25.26 56.07
N LEU A 292 11.33 -25.40 55.14
CA LEU A 292 12.62 -26.05 55.39
C LEU A 292 13.39 -25.35 56.52
N ASN A 293 13.46 -24.03 56.50
CA ASN A 293 14.08 -23.24 57.58
C ASN A 293 13.39 -23.48 58.93
N GLN A 294 12.06 -23.54 58.97
CA GLN A 294 11.32 -23.81 60.22
C GLN A 294 11.59 -25.22 60.77
N LEU A 295 11.63 -26.23 59.91
CA LEU A 295 11.93 -27.61 60.30
C LEU A 295 13.36 -27.76 60.81
N LEU A 296 14.32 -27.15 60.10
CA LEU A 296 15.73 -27.12 60.49
C LEU A 296 15.94 -26.45 61.86
N LEU A 297 15.32 -25.28 62.09
CA LEU A 297 15.37 -24.60 63.38
C LEU A 297 14.75 -25.46 64.49
N ARG A 298 13.65 -26.16 64.21
CA ARG A 298 13.00 -27.02 65.20
C ARG A 298 13.84 -28.26 65.56
N LYS A 299 14.53 -28.87 64.60
CA LYS A 299 15.32 -30.09 64.81
C LYS A 299 16.72 -29.79 65.36
N PHE A 300 17.40 -28.77 64.85
CA PHE A 300 18.81 -28.49 65.14
C PHE A 300 19.05 -27.21 65.96
N SER A 301 17.99 -26.47 66.33
CA SER A 301 18.00 -25.24 67.16
C SER A 301 18.73 -24.02 66.56
N HIS A 302 19.68 -24.21 65.65
CA HIS A 302 20.43 -23.15 64.97
C HIS A 302 20.75 -23.56 63.52
N ILE A 303 20.68 -22.59 62.60
CA ILE A 303 21.08 -22.77 61.20
C ILE A 303 22.29 -21.86 60.93
N PRO A 304 23.45 -22.43 60.57
CA PRO A 304 24.62 -21.66 60.16
C PRO A 304 24.33 -20.78 58.93
N ALA A 305 24.87 -19.55 58.92
CA ALA A 305 24.68 -18.61 57.81
C ALA A 305 25.04 -19.15 56.41
N PRO A 306 26.09 -19.97 56.22
CA PRO A 306 26.40 -20.56 54.90
C PRO A 306 25.29 -21.50 54.40
N ILE A 307 24.64 -22.23 55.30
CA ILE A 307 23.54 -23.15 54.97
C ILE A 307 22.28 -22.36 54.61
N GLN A 308 22.01 -21.28 55.35
CA GLN A 308 20.88 -20.39 55.06
C GLN A 308 21.02 -19.73 53.68
N ALA A 309 22.25 -19.34 53.29
CA ALA A 309 22.54 -18.82 51.95
C ALA A 309 22.35 -19.88 50.84
N ARG A 310 22.69 -21.16 51.10
CA ARG A 310 22.44 -22.26 50.16
C ARG A 310 20.95 -22.54 49.97
N ILE A 311 20.15 -22.46 51.03
CA ILE A 311 18.68 -22.64 50.96
C ILE A 311 18.05 -21.50 50.15
N ALA A 312 18.52 -20.26 50.33
CA ALA A 312 17.98 -19.10 49.64
C ALA A 312 18.13 -19.15 48.12
N THR A 313 19.16 -19.83 47.60
CA THR A 313 19.47 -19.90 46.16
C THR A 313 19.13 -21.24 45.50
N ALA A 314 18.69 -22.25 46.28
CA ALA A 314 18.34 -23.56 45.76
C ALA A 314 17.02 -23.54 44.95
N ASP A 315 16.97 -24.37 43.91
CA ASP A 315 15.78 -24.55 43.07
C ASP A 315 14.71 -25.43 43.74
N LEU A 316 13.51 -25.46 43.16
CA LEU A 316 12.36 -26.16 43.75
C LEU A 316 12.63 -27.65 44.00
N PRO A 317 13.21 -28.44 43.05
CA PRO A 317 13.48 -29.86 43.28
C PRO A 317 14.48 -30.09 44.41
N THR A 318 15.55 -29.29 44.48
CA THR A 318 16.55 -29.41 45.55
C THR A 318 15.94 -29.11 46.92
N LEU A 319 15.10 -28.07 47.01
CA LEU A 319 14.40 -27.74 48.26
C LEU A 319 13.44 -28.85 48.70
N GLN A 320 12.73 -29.49 47.77
CA GLN A 320 11.86 -30.63 48.07
C GLN A 320 12.67 -31.81 48.62
N GLN A 321 13.79 -32.14 47.98
CA GLN A 321 14.68 -33.21 48.42
C GLN A 321 15.20 -32.94 49.84
N TRP A 322 15.76 -31.75 50.08
CA TRP A 322 16.27 -31.39 51.41
C TRP A 322 15.17 -31.42 52.47
N THR A 323 13.95 -30.97 52.13
CA THR A 323 12.80 -31.01 53.06
C THR A 323 12.49 -32.44 53.51
N MET A 324 12.58 -33.43 52.62
CA MET A 324 12.41 -34.83 53.00
C MET A 324 13.59 -35.35 53.83
N GLN A 325 14.81 -35.03 53.44
CA GLN A 325 16.04 -35.46 54.14
C GLN A 325 16.15 -34.88 55.56
N VAL A 326 15.48 -33.77 55.88
CA VAL A 326 15.40 -33.25 57.27
C VAL A 326 14.94 -34.34 58.23
N LEU A 327 14.01 -35.21 57.84
CA LEU A 327 13.41 -36.20 58.72
C LEU A 327 14.45 -37.24 59.17
N ASP A 328 15.30 -37.67 58.24
CA ASP A 328 16.24 -38.78 58.44
C ASP A 328 17.64 -38.34 58.90
N ALA A 329 18.03 -37.09 58.66
CA ALA A 329 19.38 -36.60 58.96
C ALA A 329 19.67 -36.52 60.48
N GLU A 330 20.82 -37.01 60.93
CA GLU A 330 21.25 -36.90 62.33
C GLU A 330 21.98 -35.59 62.61
N ARG A 331 22.68 -35.05 61.61
CA ARG A 331 23.34 -33.75 61.63
C ARG A 331 22.86 -32.86 60.48
N ILE A 332 22.97 -31.55 60.65
CA ILE A 332 22.52 -30.60 59.63
C ILE A 332 23.33 -30.71 58.34
N GLU A 333 24.59 -31.15 58.42
CA GLU A 333 25.47 -31.32 57.26
C GLU A 333 25.01 -32.48 56.35
N ASP A 334 24.52 -33.57 56.94
CA ASP A 334 24.12 -34.81 56.24
C ASP A 334 22.99 -34.59 55.23
N MET A 335 22.20 -33.52 55.42
CA MET A 335 21.13 -33.15 54.50
C MET A 335 21.62 -32.59 53.16
N PHE A 336 22.87 -32.13 53.09
CA PHE A 336 23.40 -31.44 51.92
C PHE A 336 24.39 -32.29 51.12
N GLU A 337 24.60 -33.53 51.55
CA GLU A 337 25.42 -34.53 50.85
C GLU A 337 24.54 -35.29 49.85
N SER A 338 25.00 -35.46 48.61
CA SER A 338 24.29 -36.32 47.66
C SER A 338 24.42 -37.77 48.12
N PRO A 339 23.36 -38.59 48.01
CA PRO A 339 23.54 -40.02 48.21
C PRO A 339 24.53 -40.53 47.16
N LEU A 340 25.54 -41.28 47.61
CA LEU A 340 26.52 -41.95 46.77
C LEU A 340 25.86 -42.95 45.82
#